data_AF-M1ZQL8-F1
#
_entry.id   AF-M1ZQL8-F1
#
_cell.length_a   1.000
_cell.length_b   1.000
_cell.length_c   1.000
_cell.angle_alpha   90.00
_cell.angle_beta   90.00
_cell.angle_gamma   90.00
#
_symmetry.space_group_name_H-M   'P 1'
#
loop_
_entity.id
_entity.type
_entity.pdbx_description
1 polymer ?
#
loop_
_entity_poly.entity_id
_entity_poly.type
_entity_poly.pdbx_seq_one_letter_code
_entity_poly.pdbx_strand_id
1 'polypeptide(L)' 'MDLKFKLKLLYVCVKDMKRAIDFYESLLGQEVTKKNHIYSVFDINGFRYGLFANEKMNEAKNGGITVSQV' A
#
# COMPACT_ATOMS: atom_id res chain seq x y z
N MET A 1 -14.97 -28.19 1.53
CA MET A 1 -13.70 -27.50 1.81
C MET A 1 -14.01 -26.01 1.84
N ASP A 2 -14.10 -25.42 3.04
CA ASP A 2 -14.30 -23.98 3.23
C ASP A 2 -12.98 -23.24 2.94
N LEU A 3 -12.74 -22.84 1.69
CA LEU A 3 -11.63 -21.93 1.39
C LEU A 3 -12.02 -20.51 1.83
N LYS A 4 -11.54 -20.11 3.01
CA LYS A 4 -11.60 -18.73 3.48
C LYS A 4 -10.39 -17.95 2.96
N PHE A 5 -10.55 -17.28 1.83
CA PHE A 5 -9.57 -16.32 1.35
C PHE A 5 -9.67 -15.04 2.20
N LYS A 6 -8.57 -14.66 2.83
CA LYS A 6 -8.43 -13.36 3.50
C LYS A 6 -7.42 -12.54 2.71
N LEU A 7 -7.85 -11.38 2.21
CA LEU A 7 -6.91 -10.42 1.67
C LEU A 7 -6.07 -9.92 2.84
N LYS A 8 -4.77 -10.15 2.78
CA LYS A 8 -3.82 -9.77 3.85
C LYS A 8 -2.99 -8.55 3.47
N LEU A 9 -2.79 -8.32 2.18
CA LEU A 9 -1.96 -7.24 1.67
C LEU A 9 -2.59 -6.62 0.42
N LEU A 10 -2.46 -5.30 0.29
CA LEU A 10 -2.81 -4.55 -0.89
C LEU A 10 -1.76 -3.47 -1.13
N TYR A 11 -1.25 -3.38 -2.35
CA TYR A 11 -0.26 -2.40 -2.75
C TYR A 11 -0.85 -1.45 -3.79
N VAL A 12 -0.76 -0.16 -3.52
CA VAL A 12 -1.27 0.90 -4.41
C VAL A 12 -0.13 1.81 -4.81
N CYS A 13 0.05 1.95 -6.11
CA CYS A 13 0.98 2.90 -6.68
C CYS A 13 0.41 4.33 -6.56
N VAL A 14 1.18 5.22 -5.95
CA VAL A 14 0.83 6.62 -5.75
C VAL A 14 1.87 7.50 -6.44
N LYS A 15 1.41 8.61 -7.03
CA LYS A 15 2.29 9.62 -7.62
C LYS A 15 2.86 10.53 -6.55
N ASP A 16 1.97 11.09 -5.73
CA ASP A 16 2.32 11.93 -4.59
C ASP A 16 2.11 11.14 -3.28
N MET A 17 3.23 10.75 -2.65
CA MET A 17 3.21 10.00 -1.40
C MET A 17 2.66 10.81 -0.23
N LYS A 18 2.95 12.12 -0.17
CA LYS A 18 2.49 12.97 0.94
C LYS A 18 0.98 13.11 0.89
N ARG A 19 0.45 13.49 -0.27
CA ARG A 19 -1.00 13.58 -0.49
C ARG A 19 -1.71 12.24 -0.22
N ALA A 20 -1.11 11.14 -0.64
CA ALA A 20 -1.68 9.83 -0.40
C ALA A 20 -1.72 9.49 1.10
N ILE A 21 -0.63 9.70 1.84
CA ILE A 21 -0.59 9.48 3.29
C ILE A 21 -1.67 10.32 3.96
N ASP A 22 -1.71 11.64 3.71
CA ASP A 22 -2.68 12.53 4.35
C ASP A 22 -4.14 12.09 4.05
N PHE A 23 -4.41 11.64 2.81
CA PHE A 23 -5.70 11.10 2.41
C PHE A 23 -6.04 9.80 3.15
N TYR A 24 -5.12 8.83 3.20
CA TYR A 24 -5.37 7.54 3.83
C TYR A 24 -5.39 7.63 5.36
N GLU A 25 -4.62 8.54 5.97
CA GLU A 25 -4.71 8.83 7.40
C GLU A 25 -6.09 9.39 7.75
N SER A 26 -6.60 10.34 6.94
CA SER A 26 -7.95 10.87 7.12
C SER A 26 -9.04 9.83 6.81
N LEU A 27 -8.86 8.96 5.82
CA LEU A 27 -9.84 7.95 5.42
C LEU A 27 -9.93 6.80 6.42
N LEU A 28 -8.77 6.34 6.92
CA LEU A 28 -8.65 5.21 7.82
C LEU A 28 -8.73 5.62 9.30
N GLY A 29 -8.60 6.91 9.59
CA GLY A 29 -8.61 7.44 10.96
C GLY A 29 -7.40 6.98 11.80
N GLN A 30 -6.31 6.58 11.15
CA GLN A 30 -5.09 6.13 11.81
C GLN A 30 -3.85 6.63 11.08
N GLU A 31 -2.79 6.89 11.84
CA GLU A 31 -1.51 7.31 11.29
C GLU A 31 -0.82 6.17 10.53
N VAL A 32 0.02 6.54 9.57
CA VAL A 32 0.82 5.57 8.81
C VAL A 32 1.76 4.79 9.73
N THR A 33 1.70 3.46 9.67
CA THR A 33 2.54 2.58 10.52
C THR A 33 4.01 2.69 10.16
N LYS A 34 4.33 2.82 8.87
CA LYS A 34 5.69 3.05 8.39
C LYS A 34 5.68 4.13 7.32
N LYS A 35 6.27 5.29 7.61
CA LYS A 35 6.40 6.41 6.68
C LYS A 35 7.73 6.32 5.93
N ASN A 36 7.67 6.20 4.60
CA ASN A 36 8.84 6.35 3.74
C ASN A 36 8.45 7.03 2.42
N HIS A 37 9.38 7.76 1.84
CA HIS A 37 9.19 8.48 0.58
C HIS A 37 9.13 7.56 -0.65
N ILE A 38 9.53 6.28 -0.50
CA ILE A 38 9.45 5.24 -1.54
C ILE A 38 8.30 4.27 -1.25
N TYR A 39 8.18 3.83 0.01
CA TYR A 39 7.25 2.79 0.41
C TYR A 39 6.66 3.05 1.80
N SER A 40 5.38 3.39 1.86
CA SER A 40 4.67 3.60 3.13
C SER A 40 3.66 2.49 3.39
N VAL A 41 3.38 2.16 4.64
CA VAL A 41 2.44 1.08 5.01
C VAL A 41 1.52 1.50 6.12
N PHE A 42 0.25 1.12 5.99
CA PHE A 42 -0.75 1.11 7.04
C PHE A 42 -1.04 -0.33 7.44
N ASP A 43 -0.89 -0.65 8.71
CA ASP A 43 -1.43 -1.89 9.29
C ASP A 43 -2.84 -1.60 9.81
N ILE A 44 -3.85 -2.18 9.15
CA ILE A 44 -5.26 -2.05 9.51
C ILE A 44 -5.68 -3.39 10.10
N ASN A 45 -5.50 -3.57 11.41
CA ASN A 45 -5.92 -4.79 12.12
C ASN A 45 -5.38 -6.09 11.47
N GLY A 46 -4.10 -6.10 11.08
CA GLY A 46 -3.45 -7.22 10.39
C GLY A 46 -3.63 -7.25 8.86
N PHE A 47 -4.34 -6.28 8.28
CA PHE A 47 -4.36 -6.02 6.84
C PHE A 47 -3.32 -4.95 6.48
N ARG A 48 -2.35 -5.30 5.64
CA ARG A 48 -1.28 -4.39 5.23
C ARG A 48 -1.64 -3.65 3.96
N TYR A 49 -1.86 -2.35 4.09
CA TYR A 49 -2.09 -1.46 2.96
C TYR A 49 -0.81 -0.67 2.65
N GLY A 50 -0.10 -1.10 1.61
CA GLY A 50 1.15 -0.50 1.16
C GLY A 50 0.92 0.55 0.08
N LEU A 51 1.54 1.71 0.24
CA LEU A 51 1.66 2.76 -0.76
C LEU A 51 3.04 2.71 -1.40
N PHE A 52 3.09 2.78 -2.72
CA PHE A 52 4.34 2.70 -3.48
C PHE A 52 4.51 3.91 -4.40
N ALA A 53 5.60 4.66 -4.25
CA ALA A 53 5.90 5.79 -5.13
C ALA A 53 6.50 5.30 -6.45
N ASN A 54 5.65 5.04 -7.45
CA ASN A 54 6.07 4.48 -8.74
C ASN A 54 7.05 5.42 -9.48
N GLU A 55 6.85 6.74 -9.39
CA GLU A 55 7.67 7.73 -10.09
C GLU A 55 9.11 7.83 -9.59
N LYS A 56 9.39 7.46 -8.34
CA LYS A 56 10.75 7.51 -7.78
C LYS A 56 11.59 6.26 -8.07
N MET A 57 10.99 5.19 -8.58
CA MET A 57 11.70 3.92 -8.77
C MET A 57 12.30 3.76 -10.18
N ASN A 58 12.00 4.64 -11.14
CA ASN A 58 12.57 4.65 -12.51
C ASN A 58 12.55 3.30 -13.26
N GLU A 59 11.87 2.29 -12.73
CA GLU A 59 11.43 1.11 -13.45
C GLU A 59 10.01 1.39 -13.89
N ALA A 60 9.77 1.40 -15.20
CA ALA A 60 8.45 1.51 -15.79
C ALA A 60 7.60 0.27 -15.43
N LYS A 61 7.20 0.13 -14.16
CA LYS A 61 6.18 -0.82 -13.75
C LYS A 61 4.85 -0.14 -13.99
N ASN A 62 4.36 -0.29 -15.21
CA ASN A 62 2.95 -0.13 -15.55
C ASN A 62 2.13 -0.77 -14.42
N GLY A 63 1.23 0.00 -13.81
CA GLY A 63 0.51 -0.34 -12.58
C GLY A 63 -0.10 -1.75 -12.60
N GLY A 64 0.70 -2.71 -12.16
CA GLY A 64 0.36 -4.13 -12.13
C GLY A 64 0.28 -4.59 -10.69
N ILE A 65 -0.82 -5.26 -10.37
CA ILE A 65 -0.98 -5.99 -9.12
C ILE A 65 0.12 -7.05 -9.08
N THR A 66 1.17 -6.85 -8.28
CA THR A 66 2.17 -7.88 -8.03
C THR A 66 1.62 -8.82 -6.97
N VAL A 67 1.13 -9.97 -7.38
CA VAL A 67 0.81 -11.08 -6.48
C VAL A 67 2.11 -11.84 -6.22
N SER A 68 2.77 -11.59 -5.09
CA SER A 68 3.82 -12.50 -4.62
C SER A 68 3.14 -13.75 -4.07
N GLN A 69 3.29 -14.88 -4.78
CA GLN A 69 3.00 -16.20 -4.24
C GLN A 69 4.01 -16.50 -3.12
N VAL A 70 3.49 -16.95 -1.98
CA VAL A 70 4.27 -17.56 -0.89
C VAL A 70 4.45 -19.04 -1.20
#